data_AF-A0A6G0W5W3-F1
#
_entry.id   AF-A0A6G0W5W3-F1
#
_cell.length_a   1.000
_cell.length_b   1.000
_cell.length_c   1.000
_cell.angle_alpha   90.00
_cell.angle_beta   90.00
_cell.angle_gamma   90.00
#
_symmetry.space_group_name_H-M   'P 1'
#
loop_
_entity.id
_entity.type
_entity.pdbx_description
1 polymer ?
#
loop_
_entity_poly.entity_id
_entity_poly.type
_entity_poly.pdbx_seq_one_letter_code
_entity_poly.pdbx_strand_id
1 'polypeptide(L)'
;MYLTMFIQAAHGLDTLKRSVNAIDTTYSRCTPLLEVCRSRKGDINDKIKILKLLIQFGAVVEHQDAHGDNALHWSVRMHSLPIVRFLINDTDAAVFASISDNLKRQKPIDIAKVAMELKPSMNTVEIYDTLRRISKECNIRLKIQYGKKIRLQEEVASRAERSEFISHAVASARVLSSQAEKIWLSTHSMAESVRNNLETSALNHSGNEAVGKAQLWLETKDGKTWIKDNLQDELDQVKSLIQRGVIPKPRDLKKAAAVRLSDKYVADQEATVREIMRKKFSRDHPALDSRELEYYKRLVGSGLTP
;
A
#
# COMPACT_ATOMS: atom_id res chain seq x y z
N MET A 1 36.29 8.39 0.54
CA MET A 1 35.02 7.65 0.40
C MET A 1 35.33 6.34 -0.30
N TYR A 2 35.12 5.19 0.35
CA TYR A 2 35.39 3.90 -0.31
C TYR A 2 34.38 3.66 -1.44
N LEU A 3 34.83 3.07 -2.55
CA LEU A 3 33.98 2.72 -3.69
C LEU A 3 32.77 1.87 -3.27
N THR A 4 32.95 1.00 -2.26
CA THR A 4 31.89 0.20 -1.65
C THR A 4 30.78 1.04 -0.99
N MET A 5 31.14 2.13 -0.31
CA MET A 5 30.17 3.04 0.30
C MET A 5 29.39 3.84 -0.74
N PHE A 6 30.04 4.23 -1.84
CA PHE A 6 29.37 4.88 -2.96
C PHE A 6 28.34 3.97 -3.61
N ILE A 7 28.72 2.73 -3.93
CA ILE A 7 27.83 1.74 -4.54
C ILE A 7 26.66 1.41 -3.61
N GLN A 8 26.93 1.27 -2.30
CA GLN A 8 25.87 1.05 -1.31
C GLN A 8 24.84 2.19 -1.31
N ALA A 9 25.33 3.43 -1.28
CA ALA A 9 24.47 4.62 -1.22
C ALA A 9 23.69 4.85 -2.53
N ALA A 10 24.31 4.59 -3.68
CA ALA A 10 23.72 4.87 -4.99
C ALA A 10 22.82 3.74 -5.54
N HIS A 11 23.13 2.48 -5.22
CA HIS A 11 22.51 1.32 -5.88
C HIS A 11 22.03 0.22 -4.93
N GLY A 12 22.12 0.45 -3.61
CA GLY A 12 21.67 -0.48 -2.59
C GLY A 12 22.60 -1.67 -2.33
N LEU A 13 22.24 -2.46 -1.31
CA LEU A 13 23.09 -3.53 -0.76
C LEU A 13 23.21 -4.75 -1.69
N ASP A 14 22.17 -5.04 -2.48
CA ASP A 14 22.19 -6.16 -3.43
C ASP A 14 23.17 -5.93 -4.58
N THR A 15 23.19 -4.70 -5.12
CA THR A 15 24.13 -4.32 -6.18
C THR A 15 25.56 -4.32 -5.66
N LEU A 16 25.77 -3.85 -4.42
CA LEU A 16 27.06 -3.94 -3.75
C LEU A 16 27.53 -5.40 -3.63
N LYS A 17 26.67 -6.30 -3.15
CA LYS A 17 27.01 -7.73 -3.02
C LYS A 17 27.37 -8.36 -4.36
N ARG A 18 26.68 -8.01 -5.44
CA ARG A 18 27.03 -8.46 -6.81
C ARG A 18 28.39 -7.91 -7.25
N SER A 19 28.66 -6.62 -7.00
CA SER A 19 29.91 -5.98 -7.40
C SER A 19 31.13 -6.58 -6.69
N VAL A 20 31.01 -6.89 -5.40
CA VAL A 20 32.08 -7.51 -4.59
C VAL A 20 32.40 -8.93 -5.07
N ASN A 21 31.41 -9.61 -5.65
CA ASN A 21 31.54 -10.96 -6.21
C ASN A 21 31.69 -10.98 -7.74
N ALA A 22 31.91 -9.82 -8.37
CA ALA A 22 32.12 -9.75 -9.81
C ALA A 22 33.38 -10.53 -10.18
N ILE A 23 33.29 -11.30 -11.26
CA ILE A 23 34.47 -11.96 -11.85
C ILE A 23 35.10 -11.02 -12.87
N ASP A 24 36.43 -10.96 -12.87
CA ASP A 24 37.24 -10.15 -13.77
C ASP A 24 37.02 -10.56 -15.24
N THR A 25 37.36 -11.80 -15.60
CA THR A 25 37.08 -12.36 -16.93
C THR A 25 36.53 -13.78 -16.83
N THR A 26 35.88 -14.26 -17.88
CA THR A 26 35.44 -15.67 -17.99
C THR A 26 36.60 -16.65 -17.91
N TYR A 27 37.78 -16.25 -18.36
CA TYR A 27 39.00 -17.06 -18.36
C TYR A 27 39.72 -17.09 -17.02
N SER A 28 39.77 -15.98 -16.27
CA SER A 28 40.43 -15.94 -14.95
C SER A 28 39.48 -16.36 -13.83
N ARG A 29 38.19 -16.01 -13.96
CA ARG A 29 37.16 -16.12 -12.92
C ARG A 29 37.60 -15.52 -11.57
N CYS A 30 38.54 -14.60 -11.60
CA CYS A 30 39.10 -13.98 -10.40
C CYS A 30 38.12 -12.97 -9.81
N THR A 31 37.83 -13.05 -8.52
CA THR A 31 37.03 -12.05 -7.81
C THR A 31 37.96 -11.03 -7.12
N PRO A 32 37.47 -9.84 -6.73
CA PRO A 32 38.24 -8.89 -5.94
C PRO A 32 38.88 -9.51 -4.69
N LEU A 33 38.18 -10.45 -4.04
CA LEU A 33 38.69 -11.18 -2.87
C LEU A 33 39.87 -12.09 -3.24
N LEU A 34 39.78 -12.82 -4.35
CA LEU A 34 40.87 -13.66 -4.84
C LEU A 34 42.09 -12.82 -5.26
N GLU A 35 41.86 -11.68 -5.92
CA GLU A 35 42.95 -10.82 -6.37
C GLU A 35 43.77 -10.28 -5.20
N VAL A 36 43.13 -9.94 -4.08
CA VAL A 36 43.83 -9.51 -2.86
C VAL A 36 44.70 -10.63 -2.28
N CYS A 37 44.23 -11.88 -2.33
CA CYS A 37 44.99 -13.05 -1.87
C CYS A 37 46.14 -13.42 -2.82
N ARG A 38 45.93 -13.20 -4.13
CA ARG A 38 46.87 -13.54 -5.22
C ARG A 38 47.96 -12.49 -5.44
N SER A 39 47.69 -11.22 -5.17
CA SER A 39 48.63 -10.15 -5.43
C SER A 39 49.82 -10.14 -4.47
N ARG A 40 51.04 -9.95 -4.99
CA ARG A 40 52.26 -9.70 -4.17
C ARG A 40 52.42 -8.22 -3.80
N LYS A 41 51.70 -7.31 -4.46
CA LYS A 41 51.86 -5.86 -4.29
C LYS A 41 51.11 -5.35 -3.06
N GLY A 42 51.60 -4.29 -2.43
CA GLY A 42 50.96 -3.60 -1.31
C GLY A 42 51.24 -4.21 0.07
N ASP A 43 51.01 -3.42 1.12
CA ASP A 43 51.22 -3.82 2.52
C ASP A 43 50.19 -4.88 2.96
N ILE A 44 50.62 -5.78 3.83
CA ILE A 44 49.80 -6.89 4.36
C ILE A 44 48.64 -6.37 5.20
N ASN A 45 48.84 -5.28 5.95
CA ASN A 45 47.79 -4.72 6.80
C ASN A 45 46.65 -4.13 5.96
N ASP A 46 46.99 -3.47 4.86
CA ASP A 46 45.99 -2.90 3.96
C ASP A 46 45.23 -3.99 3.21
N LYS A 47 45.90 -5.08 2.82
CA LYS A 47 45.20 -6.27 2.29
C LYS A 47 44.20 -6.84 3.28
N ILE A 48 44.56 -6.96 4.56
CA ILE A 48 43.64 -7.44 5.59
C ILE A 48 42.45 -6.48 5.76
N LYS A 49 42.66 -5.17 5.73
CA LYS A 49 41.56 -4.18 5.77
C LYS A 49 40.63 -4.33 4.56
N ILE A 50 41.18 -4.52 3.36
CA ILE A 50 40.39 -4.73 2.15
C ILE A 50 39.61 -6.05 2.26
N LEU A 51 40.22 -7.13 2.71
CA LEU A 51 39.54 -8.42 2.91
C LEU A 51 38.39 -8.30 3.92
N LYS A 52 38.61 -7.64 5.05
CA LYS A 52 37.55 -7.34 6.05
C LYS A 52 36.37 -6.63 5.41
N LEU A 53 36.64 -5.60 4.61
CA LEU A 53 35.61 -4.82 3.92
C LEU A 53 34.83 -5.69 2.91
N LEU A 54 35.54 -6.47 2.08
CA LEU A 54 34.92 -7.34 1.08
C LEU A 54 34.01 -8.40 1.74
N ILE A 55 34.49 -9.06 2.78
CA ILE A 55 33.72 -10.08 3.51
C ILE A 55 32.51 -9.47 4.21
N GLN A 56 32.66 -8.30 4.84
CA GLN A 56 31.55 -7.58 5.46
C GLN A 56 30.43 -7.28 4.47
N PHE A 57 30.76 -7.01 3.21
CA PHE A 57 29.80 -6.78 2.13
C PHE A 57 29.38 -8.05 1.37
N GLY A 58 29.69 -9.24 1.90
CA GLY A 58 29.19 -10.50 1.39
C GLY A 58 30.03 -11.12 0.27
N ALA A 59 31.34 -10.89 0.25
CA ALA A 59 32.26 -11.63 -0.61
C ALA A 59 32.24 -13.13 -0.33
N VAL A 60 32.18 -13.94 -1.38
CA VAL A 60 32.14 -15.40 -1.32
C VAL A 60 33.56 -15.95 -1.27
N VAL A 61 33.97 -16.44 -0.09
CA VAL A 61 35.32 -16.99 0.16
C VAL A 61 35.56 -18.33 -0.54
N GLU A 62 34.50 -19.10 -0.74
CA GLU A 62 34.53 -20.42 -1.39
C GLU A 62 34.66 -20.35 -2.92
N HIS A 63 34.53 -19.15 -3.52
CA HIS A 63 34.62 -18.99 -4.96
C HIS A 63 35.99 -19.45 -5.48
N GLN A 64 35.97 -20.25 -6.53
CA GLN A 64 37.16 -20.80 -7.17
C GLN A 64 37.45 -20.08 -8.48
N ASP A 65 38.73 -19.77 -8.71
CA ASP A 65 39.19 -19.23 -9.98
C ASP A 65 39.18 -20.31 -11.09
N ALA A 66 39.68 -19.97 -12.26
CA ALA A 66 39.78 -20.90 -13.38
C ALA A 66 40.73 -22.09 -13.16
N HIS A 67 41.63 -22.03 -12.16
CA HIS A 67 42.47 -23.15 -11.76
C HIS A 67 41.81 -24.02 -10.67
N GLY A 68 40.61 -23.65 -10.23
CA GLY A 68 39.95 -24.26 -9.08
C GLY A 68 40.53 -23.79 -7.74
N ASP A 69 41.45 -22.83 -7.74
CA ASP A 69 42.05 -22.29 -6.52
C ASP A 69 41.12 -21.23 -5.93
N ASN A 70 40.73 -21.41 -4.67
CA ASN A 70 40.00 -20.40 -3.90
C ASN A 70 40.95 -19.49 -3.10
N ALA A 71 40.38 -18.63 -2.25
CA ALA A 71 41.14 -17.67 -1.44
C ALA A 71 42.19 -18.34 -0.54
N LEU A 72 41.87 -19.50 0.06
CA LEU A 72 42.81 -20.24 0.89
C LEU A 72 43.92 -20.89 0.06
N HIS A 73 43.61 -21.46 -1.11
CA HIS A 73 44.64 -22.01 -2.00
C HIS A 73 45.68 -20.95 -2.36
N TRP A 74 45.24 -19.77 -2.80
CA TRP A 74 46.14 -18.66 -3.12
C TRP A 74 46.93 -18.17 -1.91
N SER A 75 46.29 -18.01 -0.76
CA SER A 75 46.97 -17.54 0.46
C SER A 75 48.09 -18.50 0.90
N VAL A 76 47.86 -19.82 0.76
CA VAL A 76 48.86 -20.87 1.06
C VAL A 76 50.00 -20.86 0.05
N ARG A 77 49.69 -20.76 -1.26
CA ARG A 77 50.71 -20.66 -2.33
C ARG A 77 51.63 -19.45 -2.15
N MET A 78 51.09 -18.38 -1.59
CA MET A 78 51.81 -17.13 -1.34
C MET A 78 52.53 -17.13 0.01
N HIS A 79 52.39 -18.20 0.79
CA HIS A 79 52.93 -18.35 2.15
C HIS A 79 52.54 -17.19 3.09
N SER A 80 51.34 -16.63 2.87
CA SER A 80 50.85 -15.47 3.61
C SER A 80 50.10 -15.90 4.87
N LEU A 81 50.86 -16.19 5.93
CA LEU A 81 50.31 -16.59 7.22
C LEU A 81 49.26 -15.61 7.78
N PRO A 82 49.43 -14.26 7.69
CA PRO A 82 48.43 -13.33 8.20
C PRO A 82 47.07 -13.43 7.50
N ILE A 83 47.06 -13.62 6.18
CA ILE A 83 45.81 -13.79 5.40
C ILE A 83 45.17 -15.14 5.73
N VAL A 84 45.97 -16.20 5.82
CA VAL A 84 45.48 -17.54 6.21
C VAL A 84 44.82 -17.50 7.59
N ARG A 85 45.47 -16.88 8.58
CA ARG A 85 44.91 -16.70 9.93
C ARG A 85 43.63 -15.90 9.93
N PHE A 86 43.59 -14.79 9.18
CA PHE A 86 42.40 -13.95 9.05
C PHE A 86 41.23 -14.74 8.45
N LEU A 87 41.43 -15.42 7.32
CA LEU A 87 40.37 -16.21 6.69
C LEU A 87 39.85 -17.29 7.65
N ILE A 88 40.74 -18.00 8.33
CA ILE A 88 40.37 -19.14 9.18
C ILE A 88 39.65 -18.74 10.46
N ASN A 89 40.20 -17.73 11.16
CA ASN A 89 39.75 -17.36 12.50
C ASN A 89 38.61 -16.35 12.45
N ASP A 90 38.68 -15.38 11.53
CA ASP A 90 37.73 -14.26 11.49
C ASP A 90 36.59 -14.49 10.49
N THR A 91 36.61 -15.58 9.71
CA THR A 91 35.54 -15.90 8.77
C THR A 91 34.99 -17.31 8.96
N ASP A 92 33.66 -17.42 8.92
CA ASP A 92 32.93 -18.68 8.99
C ASP A 92 32.96 -19.47 7.67
N ALA A 93 33.22 -18.79 6.55
CA ALA A 93 33.23 -19.36 5.21
C ALA A 93 34.53 -20.12 4.86
N ALA A 94 35.61 -19.92 5.63
CA ALA A 94 36.89 -20.59 5.38
C ALA A 94 36.83 -22.11 5.52
N VAL A 95 35.82 -22.66 6.19
CA VAL A 95 35.65 -24.11 6.33
C VAL A 95 35.36 -24.77 4.98
N PHE A 96 34.41 -24.22 4.21
CA PHE A 96 34.10 -24.73 2.88
C PHE A 96 35.30 -24.56 1.92
N ALA A 97 35.97 -23.41 2.00
CA ALA A 97 37.20 -23.18 1.25
C ALA A 97 38.34 -24.15 1.63
N SER A 98 38.39 -24.65 2.87
CA SER A 98 39.45 -25.56 3.33
C SER A 98 39.28 -27.00 2.82
N ILE A 99 38.05 -27.39 2.44
CA ILE A 99 37.74 -28.76 1.99
C ILE A 99 37.59 -28.88 0.48
N SER A 100 37.37 -27.77 -0.23
CA SER A 100 37.24 -27.77 -1.69
C SER A 100 38.55 -28.16 -2.36
N ASP A 101 38.45 -28.97 -3.40
CA ASP A 101 39.58 -29.37 -4.23
C ASP A 101 39.73 -28.41 -5.42
N ASN A 102 40.97 -28.07 -5.77
CA ASN A 102 41.25 -27.39 -7.04
C ASN A 102 41.25 -28.37 -8.23
N LEU A 103 41.54 -27.88 -9.45
CA LEU A 103 41.58 -28.74 -10.64
C LEU A 103 42.66 -29.84 -10.56
N LYS A 104 43.68 -29.67 -9.72
CA LYS A 104 44.71 -30.68 -9.44
C LYS A 104 44.30 -31.67 -8.35
N ARG A 105 43.07 -31.60 -7.86
CA ARG A 105 42.56 -32.39 -6.73
C ARG A 105 43.36 -32.19 -5.44
N GLN A 106 43.90 -30.99 -5.25
CA GLN A 106 44.62 -30.60 -4.05
C GLN A 106 43.72 -29.74 -3.19
N LYS A 107 43.65 -30.05 -1.90
CA LYS A 107 43.09 -29.15 -0.89
C LYS A 107 44.13 -28.11 -0.49
N PRO A 108 43.74 -27.00 0.16
CA PRO A 108 44.70 -26.05 0.70
C PRO A 108 45.73 -26.68 1.64
N ILE A 109 45.34 -27.69 2.43
CA ILE A 109 46.26 -28.44 3.32
C ILE A 109 47.30 -29.25 2.54
N ASP A 110 46.93 -29.79 1.38
CA ASP A 110 47.86 -30.57 0.54
C ASP A 110 48.90 -29.65 -0.08
N ILE A 111 48.48 -28.45 -0.54
CA ILE A 111 49.42 -27.42 -1.01
C ILE A 111 50.34 -26.97 0.13
N ALA A 112 49.81 -26.78 1.33
CA ALA A 112 50.60 -26.37 2.50
C ALA A 112 51.65 -27.43 2.87
N LYS A 113 51.28 -28.72 2.80
CA LYS A 113 52.19 -29.85 3.03
C LYS A 113 53.32 -29.85 2.02
N VAL A 114 53.00 -29.77 0.73
CA VAL A 114 54.01 -29.72 -0.35
C VAL A 114 54.91 -28.49 -0.21
N ALA A 115 54.35 -27.32 0.10
CA ALA A 115 55.12 -26.10 0.34
C ALA A 115 56.09 -26.23 1.52
N MET A 116 55.63 -26.82 2.63
CA MET A 116 56.45 -27.08 3.81
C MET A 116 57.57 -28.08 3.52
N GLU A 117 57.29 -29.16 2.76
CA GLU A 117 58.28 -30.18 2.39
C GLU A 117 59.34 -29.64 1.41
N LEU A 118 58.94 -28.79 0.46
CA LEU A 118 59.86 -28.21 -0.53
C LEU A 118 60.74 -27.09 0.04
N LYS A 119 60.16 -26.22 0.88
CA LYS A 119 60.87 -25.07 1.46
C LYS A 119 60.36 -24.77 2.88
N PRO A 120 60.88 -25.49 3.90
CA PRO A 120 60.44 -25.28 5.27
C PRO A 120 60.83 -23.87 5.75
N SER A 121 59.82 -23.13 6.19
CA SER A 121 59.92 -21.83 6.83
C SER A 121 58.93 -21.79 7.99
N MET A 122 59.13 -20.88 8.94
CA MET A 122 58.17 -20.68 10.05
C MET A 122 56.75 -20.51 9.53
N ASN A 123 56.55 -19.71 8.48
CA ASN A 123 55.25 -19.46 7.89
C ASN A 123 54.63 -20.73 7.27
N THR A 124 55.39 -21.52 6.51
CA THR A 124 54.84 -22.72 5.84
C THR A 124 54.47 -23.81 6.83
N VAL A 125 55.26 -23.99 7.89
CA VAL A 125 54.96 -24.94 8.97
C VAL A 125 53.70 -24.52 9.72
N GLU A 126 53.61 -23.24 10.09
CA GLU A 126 52.48 -22.70 10.83
C GLU A 126 51.18 -22.66 10.01
N ILE A 127 51.26 -22.42 8.70
CA ILE A 127 50.15 -22.56 7.76
C ILE A 127 49.67 -24.01 7.70
N TYR A 128 50.57 -24.98 7.63
CA TYR A 128 50.19 -26.40 7.63
C TYR A 128 49.52 -26.79 8.95
N ASP A 129 50.06 -26.39 10.10
CA ASP A 129 49.51 -26.71 11.42
C ASP A 129 48.16 -26.05 11.67
N THR A 130 47.95 -24.81 11.21
CA THR A 130 46.64 -24.16 11.28
C THR A 130 45.59 -24.91 10.46
N LEU A 131 45.90 -25.26 9.21
CA LEU A 131 44.99 -26.01 8.35
C LEU A 131 44.72 -27.43 8.87
N ARG A 132 45.72 -28.10 9.44
CA ARG A 132 45.59 -29.43 10.06
C ARG A 132 44.69 -29.43 11.30
N ARG A 133 44.70 -28.36 12.10
CA ARG A 133 43.78 -28.21 13.24
C ARG A 133 42.34 -28.07 12.76
N ILE A 134 42.12 -27.21 11.78
CA ILE A 134 40.78 -26.99 11.21
C ILE A 134 40.26 -28.26 10.57
N SER A 135 41.07 -29.00 9.80
CA SER A 135 40.61 -30.24 9.16
C SER A 135 40.10 -31.27 10.17
N LYS A 136 40.63 -31.27 11.41
CA LYS A 136 40.13 -32.11 12.51
C LYS A 136 38.80 -31.60 13.07
N GLU A 137 38.64 -30.28 13.19
CA GLU A 137 37.44 -29.63 13.74
C GLU A 137 36.34 -29.36 12.69
N CYS A 138 36.66 -29.53 11.40
CA CYS A 138 35.82 -29.19 10.25
C CYS A 138 34.43 -29.82 10.33
N ASN A 139 34.32 -31.08 10.76
CA ASN A 139 33.03 -31.78 10.77
C ASN A 139 32.00 -31.13 11.71
N ILE A 140 32.43 -30.61 12.86
CA ILE A 140 31.52 -29.94 13.81
C ILE A 140 31.15 -28.56 13.27
N ARG A 141 32.15 -27.82 12.75
CA ARG A 141 31.94 -26.47 12.21
C ARG A 141 31.06 -26.49 10.96
N LEU A 142 31.24 -27.47 10.06
CA LEU A 142 30.38 -27.70 8.89
C LEU A 142 28.94 -27.99 9.28
N LYS A 143 28.70 -28.85 10.29
CA LYS A 143 27.33 -29.13 10.79
C LYS A 143 26.65 -27.87 11.32
N ILE A 144 27.36 -27.04 12.09
CA ILE A 144 26.83 -25.77 12.61
C ILE A 144 26.48 -24.82 11.47
N GLN A 145 27.36 -24.66 10.48
CA GLN A 145 27.15 -23.76 9.35
C GLN A 145 26.03 -24.22 8.42
N TYR A 146 25.93 -25.53 8.16
CA TYR A 146 24.83 -26.10 7.39
C TYR A 146 23.49 -25.87 8.10
N GLY A 147 23.45 -26.09 9.41
CA GLY A 147 22.27 -25.77 10.23
C GLY A 147 21.89 -24.29 10.20
N LYS A 148 22.86 -23.36 10.28
CA LYS A 148 22.61 -21.92 10.15
C LYS A 148 22.03 -21.55 8.78
N LYS A 149 22.59 -22.09 7.70
CA LYS A 149 22.12 -21.84 6.32
C LYS A 149 20.69 -22.31 6.13
N ILE A 150 20.35 -23.51 6.61
CA ILE A 150 18.99 -24.06 6.55
C ILE A 150 18.02 -23.13 7.30
N ARG A 151 18.32 -22.78 8.56
CA ARG A 151 17.45 -21.90 9.37
C ARG A 151 17.19 -20.56 8.70
N LEU A 152 18.22 -19.95 8.10
CA LEU A 152 18.07 -18.68 7.41
C LEU A 152 17.21 -18.81 6.15
N GLN A 153 17.37 -19.91 5.40
CA GLN A 153 16.52 -20.20 4.23
C GLN A 153 15.06 -20.45 4.63
N GLU A 154 14.82 -21.20 5.70
CA GLU A 154 13.50 -21.43 6.27
C GLU A 154 12.86 -20.11 6.73
N GLU A 155 13.61 -19.25 7.43
CA GLU A 155 13.11 -17.94 7.87
C GLU A 155 12.73 -17.03 6.70
N VAL A 156 13.55 -16.98 5.65
CA VAL A 156 13.27 -16.23 4.43
C VAL A 156 12.03 -16.78 3.71
N ALA A 157 11.90 -18.10 3.60
CA ALA A 157 10.74 -18.75 2.99
C ALA A 157 9.45 -18.46 3.79
N SER A 158 9.48 -18.65 5.11
CA SER A 158 8.34 -18.32 5.99
C SER A 158 7.97 -16.84 5.93
N ARG A 159 8.95 -15.94 5.80
CA ARG A 159 8.68 -14.50 5.65
C ARG A 159 8.03 -14.19 4.31
N ALA A 160 8.47 -14.83 3.22
CA ALA A 160 7.87 -14.66 1.90
C ALA A 160 6.42 -15.15 1.87
N GLU A 161 6.16 -16.34 2.43
CA GLU A 161 4.82 -16.92 2.54
C GLU A 161 3.87 -16.01 3.35
N ARG A 162 4.33 -15.51 4.51
CA ARG A 162 3.55 -14.53 5.31
C ARG A 162 3.24 -13.26 4.52
N SER A 163 4.21 -12.73 3.76
CA SER A 163 4.02 -11.53 2.95
C SER A 163 2.97 -11.76 1.85
N GLU A 164 2.98 -12.92 1.22
CA GLU A 164 2.01 -13.30 0.20
C GLU A 164 0.60 -13.43 0.79
N PHE A 165 0.48 -14.11 1.95
CA PHE A 165 -0.79 -14.24 2.66
C PHE A 165 -1.39 -12.88 3.05
N ILE A 166 -0.58 -11.96 3.60
CA ILE A 166 -1.02 -10.60 3.94
C ILE A 166 -1.47 -9.86 2.68
N SER A 167 -0.72 -9.95 1.58
CA SER A 167 -1.08 -9.31 0.32
C SER A 167 -2.44 -9.81 -0.21
N HIS A 168 -2.65 -11.14 -0.17
CA HIS A 168 -3.91 -11.75 -0.57
C HIS A 168 -5.09 -11.31 0.32
N ALA A 169 -4.88 -11.29 1.65
CA ALA A 169 -5.89 -10.85 2.60
C ALA A 169 -6.29 -9.38 2.37
N VAL A 170 -5.31 -8.48 2.14
CA VAL A 170 -5.56 -7.06 1.84
C VAL A 170 -6.32 -6.90 0.51
N ALA A 171 -5.94 -7.65 -0.53
CA ALA A 171 -6.64 -7.62 -1.82
C ALA A 171 -8.11 -8.06 -1.66
N SER A 172 -8.34 -9.13 -0.90
CA SER A 172 -9.67 -9.67 -0.63
C SER A 172 -10.53 -8.67 0.16
N ALA A 173 -9.96 -8.06 1.21
CA ALA A 173 -10.63 -7.04 2.00
C ALA A 173 -11.07 -5.84 1.14
N ARG A 174 -10.22 -5.35 0.23
CA ARG A 174 -10.56 -4.24 -0.68
C ARG A 174 -11.75 -4.55 -1.57
N VAL A 175 -11.81 -5.76 -2.14
CA VAL A 175 -12.91 -6.18 -3.02
C VAL A 175 -14.22 -6.23 -2.22
N LEU A 176 -14.20 -6.84 -1.03
CA LEU A 176 -15.38 -6.95 -0.17
C LEU A 176 -15.85 -5.57 0.31
N SER A 177 -14.96 -4.67 0.70
CA SER A 177 -15.30 -3.30 1.09
C SER A 177 -15.97 -2.54 -0.06
N SER A 178 -15.43 -2.64 -1.28
CA SER A 178 -16.04 -1.99 -2.46
C SER A 178 -17.43 -2.56 -2.78
N GLN A 179 -17.60 -3.88 -2.65
CA GLN A 179 -18.89 -4.51 -2.87
C GLN A 179 -19.92 -4.08 -1.80
N ALA A 180 -19.51 -4.05 -0.53
CA ALA A 180 -20.36 -3.59 0.56
C ALA A 180 -20.80 -2.12 0.37
N GLU A 181 -19.89 -1.25 -0.04
CA GLU A 181 -20.19 0.16 -0.32
C GLU A 181 -21.19 0.32 -1.47
N LYS A 182 -21.03 -0.44 -2.55
CA LYS A 182 -22.00 -0.44 -3.68
C LYS A 182 -23.39 -0.89 -3.25
N ILE A 183 -23.47 -1.97 -2.46
CA ILE A 183 -24.75 -2.46 -1.94
C ILE A 183 -25.39 -1.41 -1.04
N TRP A 184 -24.61 -0.82 -0.13
CA TRP A 184 -25.08 0.22 0.78
C TRP A 184 -25.60 1.47 0.03
N LEU A 185 -24.86 1.96 -0.96
CA LEU A 185 -25.30 3.10 -1.78
C LEU A 185 -26.59 2.80 -2.55
N SER A 186 -26.69 1.60 -3.13
CA SER A 186 -27.88 1.16 -3.86
C SER A 186 -29.10 1.08 -2.96
N THR A 187 -28.98 0.40 -1.80
CA THR A 187 -30.09 0.27 -0.85
C THR A 187 -30.50 1.61 -0.25
N HIS A 188 -29.52 2.48 0.04
CA HIS A 188 -29.78 3.83 0.51
C HIS A 188 -30.55 4.66 -0.54
N SER A 189 -30.09 4.68 -1.79
CA SER A 189 -30.76 5.40 -2.87
C SER A 189 -32.20 4.88 -3.10
N MET A 190 -32.40 3.56 -3.04
CA MET A 190 -33.73 2.96 -3.12
C MET A 190 -34.63 3.41 -1.96
N ALA A 191 -34.12 3.42 -0.74
CA ALA A 191 -34.87 3.85 0.44
C ALA A 191 -35.26 5.34 0.36
N GLU A 192 -34.34 6.20 -0.08
CA GLU A 192 -34.64 7.63 -0.29
C GLU A 192 -35.68 7.84 -1.39
N SER A 193 -35.61 7.09 -2.49
CA SER A 193 -36.63 7.12 -3.54
C SER A 193 -38.02 6.77 -3.01
N VAL A 194 -38.12 5.70 -2.19
CA VAL A 194 -39.37 5.32 -1.53
C VAL A 194 -39.87 6.44 -0.60
N ARG A 195 -38.99 7.04 0.22
CA ARG A 195 -39.34 8.16 1.10
C ARG A 195 -39.87 9.35 0.30
N ASN A 196 -39.20 9.74 -0.79
CA ASN A 196 -39.61 10.85 -1.66
C ASN A 196 -40.99 10.57 -2.32
N ASN A 197 -41.25 9.33 -2.72
CA ASN A 197 -42.54 8.94 -3.28
C ASN A 197 -43.67 8.99 -2.24
N LEU A 198 -43.39 8.57 -1.00
CA LEU A 198 -44.33 8.69 0.12
C LEU A 198 -44.60 10.16 0.45
N GLU A 199 -43.58 11.00 0.49
CA GLU A 199 -43.69 12.45 0.71
C GLU A 199 -44.60 13.08 -0.35
N THR A 200 -44.31 12.81 -1.62
CA THR A 200 -45.09 13.31 -2.75
C THR A 200 -46.55 12.86 -2.67
N SER A 201 -46.80 11.60 -2.31
CA SER A 201 -48.16 11.06 -2.17
C SER A 201 -48.92 11.73 -1.02
N ALA A 202 -48.27 11.94 0.13
CA ALA A 202 -48.87 12.61 1.28
C ALA A 202 -49.19 14.09 1.00
N LEU A 203 -48.29 14.78 0.30
CA LEU A 203 -48.50 16.17 -0.13
C LEU A 203 -49.64 16.29 -1.13
N ASN A 204 -49.72 15.39 -2.12
CA ASN A 204 -50.82 15.38 -3.08
C ASN A 204 -52.16 15.08 -2.40
N HIS A 205 -52.22 14.11 -1.49
CA HIS A 205 -53.44 13.77 -0.77
C HIS A 205 -53.95 14.95 0.08
N SER A 206 -53.07 15.53 0.89
CA SER A 206 -53.41 16.67 1.75
C SER A 206 -53.72 17.95 0.96
N GLY A 207 -53.02 18.18 -0.15
CA GLY A 207 -53.31 19.27 -1.08
C GLY A 207 -54.69 19.14 -1.71
N ASN A 208 -55.03 17.95 -2.24
CA ASN A 208 -56.35 17.69 -2.83
C ASN A 208 -57.48 17.83 -1.79
N GLU A 209 -57.26 17.38 -0.56
CA GLU A 209 -58.23 17.55 0.52
C GLU A 209 -58.42 19.04 0.89
N ALA A 210 -57.34 19.83 0.90
CA ALA A 210 -57.39 21.27 1.13
C ALA A 210 -58.15 22.00 0.01
N VAL A 211 -57.90 21.63 -1.25
CA VAL A 211 -58.62 22.15 -2.41
C VAL A 211 -60.12 21.88 -2.29
N GLY A 212 -60.51 20.64 -1.97
CA GLY A 212 -61.91 20.27 -1.78
C GLY A 212 -62.59 21.06 -0.65
N LYS A 213 -61.91 21.20 0.49
CA LYS A 213 -62.41 22.01 1.62
C LYS A 213 -62.54 23.49 1.27
N ALA A 214 -61.57 24.06 0.56
CA ALA A 214 -61.59 25.46 0.16
C ALA A 214 -62.72 25.74 -0.86
N GLN A 215 -62.93 24.86 -1.83
CA GLN A 215 -64.04 24.96 -2.79
C GLN A 215 -65.40 24.89 -2.08
N LEU A 216 -65.60 23.92 -1.19
CA LEU A 216 -66.83 23.82 -0.38
C LEU A 216 -67.05 25.07 0.49
N TRP A 217 -65.99 25.64 1.07
CA TRP A 217 -66.08 26.86 1.86
C TRP A 217 -66.53 28.06 1.02
N LEU A 218 -66.03 28.20 -0.22
CA LEU A 218 -66.45 29.29 -1.13
C LEU A 218 -67.94 29.23 -1.49
N GLU A 219 -68.57 28.05 -1.41
CA GLU A 219 -70.01 27.89 -1.65
C GLU A 219 -70.89 28.31 -0.45
N THR A 220 -70.30 28.39 0.75
CA THR A 220 -70.99 28.82 1.98
C THR A 220 -71.36 30.30 1.94
N LYS A 221 -72.21 30.73 2.88
CA LYS A 221 -72.58 32.15 3.01
C LYS A 221 -71.36 33.04 3.29
N ASP A 222 -70.48 32.59 4.17
CA ASP A 222 -69.28 33.33 4.60
C ASP A 222 -68.25 33.46 3.47
N GLY A 223 -68.06 32.40 2.68
CA GLY A 223 -67.21 32.44 1.50
C GLY A 223 -67.72 33.42 0.43
N LYS A 224 -69.04 33.44 0.19
CA LYS A 224 -69.67 34.38 -0.74
C LYS A 224 -69.56 35.84 -0.28
N THR A 225 -69.66 36.10 1.02
CA THR A 225 -69.43 37.45 1.57
C THR A 225 -67.98 37.88 1.43
N TRP A 226 -67.03 36.97 1.69
CA TRP A 226 -65.60 37.25 1.53
C TRP A 226 -65.22 37.59 0.08
N ILE A 227 -65.77 36.86 -0.90
CA ILE A 227 -65.58 37.17 -2.32
C ILE A 227 -66.06 38.60 -2.62
N LYS A 228 -67.23 38.99 -2.09
CA LYS A 228 -67.81 40.31 -2.36
C LYS A 228 -66.94 41.44 -1.80
N ASP A 229 -66.39 41.26 -0.61
CA ASP A 229 -65.58 42.27 0.06
C ASP A 229 -64.23 42.47 -0.65
N ASN A 230 -63.63 41.38 -1.15
CA ASN A 230 -62.31 41.42 -1.81
C ASN A 230 -62.39 41.55 -3.36
N LEU A 231 -63.60 41.58 -3.93
CA LEU A 231 -63.81 41.62 -5.38
C LEU A 231 -63.25 42.90 -6.01
N GLN A 232 -63.36 44.03 -5.31
CA GLN A 232 -62.98 45.33 -5.83
C GLN A 232 -61.46 45.43 -6.04
N ASP A 233 -60.68 44.92 -5.09
CA ASP A 233 -59.22 44.91 -5.15
C ASP A 233 -58.70 44.01 -6.29
N GLU A 234 -59.29 42.84 -6.47
CA GLU A 234 -58.93 41.95 -7.59
C GLU A 234 -59.42 42.49 -8.95
N LEU A 235 -60.54 43.23 -9.00
CA LEU A 235 -60.96 43.92 -10.22
C LEU A 235 -59.92 44.95 -10.67
N ASP A 236 -59.34 45.69 -9.74
CA ASP A 236 -58.31 46.70 -10.05
C ASP A 236 -56.99 46.04 -10.45
N GLN A 237 -56.64 44.90 -9.84
CA GLN A 237 -55.52 44.05 -10.30
C GLN A 237 -55.75 43.52 -11.73
N VAL A 238 -56.92 42.97 -12.04
CA VAL A 238 -57.25 42.46 -13.38
C VAL A 238 -57.19 43.58 -14.42
N LYS A 239 -57.69 44.78 -14.12
CA LYS A 239 -57.55 45.96 -15.01
C LYS A 239 -56.09 46.32 -15.26
N SER A 240 -55.25 46.28 -14.23
CA SER A 240 -53.81 46.55 -14.36
C SER A 240 -53.10 45.52 -15.25
N LEU A 241 -53.49 44.25 -15.16
CA LEU A 241 -52.93 43.16 -15.97
C LEU A 241 -53.37 43.26 -17.43
N ILE A 242 -54.59 43.72 -17.69
CA ILE A 242 -55.08 44.03 -19.04
C ILE A 242 -54.30 45.21 -19.62
N GLN A 243 -54.07 46.29 -18.85
CA GLN A 243 -53.25 47.43 -19.29
C GLN A 243 -51.81 47.03 -19.62
N ARG A 244 -51.24 46.07 -18.89
CA ARG A 244 -49.89 45.52 -19.14
C ARG A 244 -49.85 44.49 -20.28
N GLY A 245 -50.99 44.15 -20.89
CA GLY A 245 -51.07 43.20 -22.00
C GLY A 245 -50.89 41.73 -21.61
N VAL A 246 -50.93 41.40 -20.31
CA VAL A 246 -50.68 40.03 -19.82
C VAL A 246 -51.88 39.10 -20.04
N ILE A 247 -53.10 39.66 -20.07
CA ILE A 247 -54.35 38.90 -20.16
C ILE A 247 -55.30 39.56 -21.15
N PRO A 248 -55.95 38.80 -22.06
CA PRO A 248 -56.97 39.35 -22.95
C PRO A 248 -58.19 39.85 -22.16
N LYS A 249 -58.85 40.90 -22.66
CA LYS A 249 -60.03 41.51 -22.03
C LYS A 249 -61.18 40.46 -21.94
N PRO A 250 -61.59 40.04 -20.73
CA PRO A 250 -62.66 39.06 -20.58
C PRO A 250 -64.03 39.61 -21.00
N ARG A 251 -64.94 38.72 -21.40
CA ARG A 251 -66.33 39.04 -21.76
C ARG A 251 -67.10 39.65 -20.57
N ASP A 252 -66.85 39.15 -19.37
CA ASP A 252 -67.41 39.66 -18.11
C ASP A 252 -66.27 39.83 -17.09
N LEU A 253 -65.90 41.09 -16.84
CA LEU A 253 -64.77 41.44 -16.00
C LEU A 253 -65.00 41.08 -14.53
N LYS A 254 -66.24 41.21 -14.03
CA LYS A 254 -66.59 40.91 -12.64
C LYS A 254 -66.57 39.40 -12.40
N LYS A 255 -67.14 38.63 -13.33
CA LYS A 255 -67.10 37.16 -13.24
C LYS A 255 -65.68 36.61 -13.35
N ALA A 256 -64.86 37.17 -14.25
CA ALA A 256 -63.45 36.77 -14.38
C ALA A 256 -62.62 37.10 -13.13
N ALA A 257 -62.82 38.29 -12.53
CA ALA A 257 -62.15 38.66 -11.29
C ALA A 257 -62.59 37.77 -10.11
N ALA A 258 -63.88 37.43 -10.01
CA ALA A 258 -64.39 36.52 -8.97
C ALA A 258 -63.82 35.10 -9.10
N VAL A 259 -63.73 34.55 -10.32
CA VAL A 259 -63.11 33.22 -10.55
C VAL A 259 -61.64 33.24 -10.18
N ARG A 260 -60.90 34.26 -10.62
CA ARG A 260 -59.48 34.40 -10.30
C ARG A 260 -59.22 34.54 -8.80
N LEU A 261 -60.07 35.28 -8.09
CA LEU A 261 -60.00 35.44 -6.63
C LEU A 261 -60.25 34.09 -5.93
N SER A 262 -61.26 33.33 -6.36
CA SER A 262 -61.54 31.99 -5.87
C SER A 262 -60.37 31.03 -6.12
N ASP A 263 -59.83 31.00 -7.34
CA ASP A 263 -58.70 30.14 -7.70
C ASP A 263 -57.45 30.48 -6.88
N LYS A 264 -57.20 31.78 -6.65
CA LYS A 264 -56.09 32.26 -5.80
C LYS A 264 -56.26 31.82 -4.35
N TYR A 265 -57.46 31.94 -3.79
CA TYR A 265 -57.74 31.47 -2.43
C TYR A 265 -57.53 29.97 -2.30
N VAL A 266 -58.04 29.17 -3.25
CA VAL A 266 -57.86 27.72 -3.26
C VAL A 266 -56.37 27.36 -3.37
N ALA A 267 -55.61 28.02 -4.24
CA ALA A 267 -54.18 27.80 -4.39
C ALA A 267 -53.39 28.16 -3.12
N ASP A 268 -53.74 29.26 -2.44
CA ASP A 268 -53.10 29.67 -1.19
C ASP A 268 -53.40 28.67 -0.05
N GLN A 269 -54.63 28.17 0.05
CA GLN A 269 -55.00 27.14 1.03
C GLN A 269 -54.29 25.81 0.74
N GLU A 270 -54.20 25.41 -0.51
CA GLU A 270 -53.45 24.22 -0.91
C GLU A 270 -51.96 24.36 -0.56
N ALA A 271 -51.33 25.49 -0.88
CA ALA A 271 -49.92 25.74 -0.62
C ALA A 271 -49.59 25.74 0.87
N THR A 272 -50.45 26.36 1.70
CA THR A 272 -50.27 26.40 3.16
C THR A 272 -50.38 25.03 3.79
N VAL A 273 -51.39 24.23 3.41
CA VAL A 273 -51.54 22.86 3.91
C VAL A 273 -50.39 21.96 3.44
N ARG A 274 -49.98 22.05 2.17
CA ARG A 274 -48.81 21.31 1.66
C ARG A 274 -47.53 21.66 2.43
N GLU A 275 -47.30 22.92 2.78
CA GLU A 275 -46.12 23.31 3.55
C GLU A 275 -46.15 22.80 5.00
N ILE A 276 -47.31 22.85 5.66
CA ILE A 276 -47.49 22.27 7.00
C ILE A 276 -47.24 20.75 6.95
N MET A 277 -47.81 20.07 5.95
CA MET A 277 -47.66 18.64 5.78
C MET A 277 -46.23 18.25 5.43
N ARG A 278 -45.52 19.03 4.62
CA ARG A 278 -44.09 18.85 4.34
C ARG A 278 -43.28 18.88 5.63
N LYS A 279 -43.45 19.92 6.45
CA LYS A 279 -42.75 20.04 7.75
C LYS A 279 -43.05 18.87 8.68
N LYS A 280 -44.31 18.46 8.77
CA LYS A 280 -44.73 17.30 9.56
C LYS A 280 -44.10 16.01 9.03
N PHE A 281 -44.15 15.78 7.72
CA PHE A 281 -43.58 14.61 7.08
C PHE A 281 -42.06 14.55 7.26
N SER A 282 -41.33 15.66 7.06
CA SER A 282 -39.88 15.70 7.28
C SER A 282 -39.48 15.45 8.73
N ARG A 283 -40.34 15.81 9.70
CA ARG A 283 -40.11 15.51 11.12
C ARG A 283 -40.32 14.04 11.43
N ASP A 284 -41.39 13.45 10.91
CA ASP A 284 -41.77 12.06 11.21
C ASP A 284 -40.96 11.06 10.34
N HIS A 285 -40.46 11.52 9.18
CA HIS A 285 -39.65 10.78 8.20
C HIS A 285 -38.44 11.63 7.74
N PRO A 286 -37.41 11.77 8.59
CA PRO A 286 -36.22 12.54 8.26
C PRO A 286 -35.50 11.99 7.02
N ALA A 287 -34.80 12.86 6.30
CA ALA A 287 -33.94 12.44 5.20
C ALA A 287 -32.83 11.53 5.72
N LEU A 288 -32.55 10.45 4.98
CA LEU A 288 -31.55 9.47 5.37
C LEU A 288 -30.12 10.05 5.27
N ASP A 289 -29.93 11.11 4.49
CA ASP A 289 -28.69 11.90 4.41
C ASP A 289 -28.53 12.95 5.54
N SER A 290 -29.32 12.85 6.61
CA SER A 290 -29.16 13.64 7.83
C SER A 290 -27.76 13.48 8.42
N ARG A 291 -27.23 14.56 9.01
CA ARG A 291 -25.95 14.74 9.73
C ARG A 291 -25.48 13.55 10.59
N GLU A 292 -26.42 12.70 11.01
CA GLU A 292 -26.17 11.43 11.70
C GLU A 292 -25.45 10.39 10.82
N LEU A 293 -25.73 10.32 9.52
CA LEU A 293 -25.05 9.43 8.57
C LEU A 293 -23.59 9.86 8.34
N GLU A 294 -23.33 11.17 8.26
CA GLU A 294 -21.96 11.71 8.28
C GLU A 294 -21.24 11.43 9.59
N TYR A 295 -21.96 11.50 10.72
CA TYR A 295 -21.43 11.14 12.04
C TYR A 295 -21.05 9.65 12.11
N TYR A 296 -21.91 8.75 11.61
CA TYR A 296 -21.61 7.31 11.54
C TYR A 296 -20.48 7.01 10.54
N LYS A 297 -20.44 7.68 9.38
CA LYS A 297 -19.32 7.60 8.42
C LYS A 297 -18.00 8.10 9.04
N ARG A 298 -18.04 9.17 9.85
CA ARG A 298 -16.87 9.65 10.61
C ARG A 298 -16.43 8.65 11.67
N LEU A 299 -17.35 8.09 12.45
CA LEU A 299 -17.02 7.10 13.48
C LEU A 299 -16.34 5.85 12.89
N VAL A 300 -16.90 5.34 11.79
CA VAL A 300 -16.37 4.17 11.08
C VAL A 300 -15.07 4.50 10.34
N GLY A 301 -14.95 5.68 9.75
CA GLY A 301 -13.72 6.16 9.10
C GLY A 301 -12.58 6.48 10.07
N SER A 302 -12.89 6.88 11.31
CA SER A 302 -11.91 7.13 12.37
C SER A 302 -11.42 5.87 13.09
N GLY A 303 -12.07 4.73 12.86
CA GLY A 303 -11.76 3.45 13.52
C GLY A 303 -10.72 2.58 12.83
N LEU A 304 -10.29 2.93 11.61
CA LEU A 304 -9.35 2.13 10.82
C LEU A 304 -8.39 3.01 10.02
N THR A 305 -7.43 3.61 10.72
CA THR A 305 -6.08 3.80 10.16
C THR A 305 -5.07 3.40 11.26
N PRO A 306 -3.98 2.69 10.89
CA PRO A 306 -3.14 1.89 11.79
C PRO A 306 -2.45 2.66 12.91
#